data_AF-A0AAW0JAT0-F1
#
_entry.id   AF-A0AAW0JAT0-F1
#
_cell.length_a   1.000
_cell.length_b   1.000
_cell.length_c   1.000
_cell.angle_alpha   90.00
_cell.angle_beta   90.00
_cell.angle_gamma   90.00
#
_symmetry.space_group_name_H-M   'P 1'
#
loop_
_entity.id
_entity.type
_entity.pdbx_description
1 polymer ?
#
loop_
_entity_poly.entity_id
_entity_poly.type
_entity_poly.pdbx_seq_one_letter_code
_entity_poly.pdbx_strand_id
1 'polypeptide(L)' 'TVLSKERASQVLVRKRRANALLEETKKGNLERECIEELCNKEEAREVFENNPETDYFYPKYLGKF' A
#
# COMPACT_ATOMS: atom_id res chain seq x y z
N THR A 1 8.73 -12.48 30.74
CA THR A 1 9.79 -12.40 29.70
C THR A 1 9.70 -11.03 29.05
N VAL A 2 10.66 -10.14 29.30
CA VAL A 2 10.70 -8.81 28.68
C VAL A 2 11.49 -8.92 27.37
N LEU A 3 10.90 -8.48 26.26
CA LEU A 3 11.59 -8.44 24.96
C LEU A 3 12.60 -7.28 24.93
N SER A 4 13.71 -7.45 24.21
CA SER A 4 14.65 -6.34 23.97
C SER A 4 13.96 -5.23 23.19
N LYS A 5 14.46 -3.99 23.31
CA LYS A 5 13.89 -2.82 22.64
C LYS A 5 13.81 -3.02 21.11
N GLU A 6 14.84 -3.65 20.52
CA GLU A 6 14.87 -3.94 19.09
C GLU A 6 13.76 -4.93 18.71
N ARG A 7 13.58 -6.00 19.48
CA ARG A 7 12.53 -7.00 19.23
C ARG A 7 11.13 -6.46 19.48
N ALA A 8 10.95 -5.64 20.51
CA ALA A 8 9.66 -5.01 20.80
C ALA A 8 9.20 -4.10 19.66
N SER A 9 10.14 -3.42 18.97
CA SER A 9 9.86 -2.51 17.86
C SER A 9 9.41 -3.22 16.58
N GLN A 10 9.65 -4.54 16.47
CA GLN A 10 9.25 -5.35 15.31
C GLN A 10 7.82 -5.89 15.43
N VAL A 11 7.22 -5.87 16.63
CA VAL A 11 5.88 -6.43 16.88
C VAL A 11 4.77 -5.42 16.55
N LEU A 12 5.04 -4.12 16.65
CA LEU A 12 4.09 -3.04 16.35
C LEU A 12 4.52 -2.26 15.11
N VAL A 13 4.48 -2.90 13.94
CA VAL A 13 4.74 -2.21 12.67
C VAL A 13 3.54 -1.36 12.29
N ARG A 14 3.66 -0.03 12.47
CA ARG A 14 2.64 0.91 12.04
C ARG A 14 2.65 1.03 10.52
N LYS A 15 1.54 0.66 9.87
CA LYS A 15 1.32 0.93 8.45
C LYS A 15 1.41 2.43 8.17
N ARG A 16 2.00 2.81 7.03
CA ARG A 16 2.00 4.21 6.58
C ARG A 16 0.56 4.63 6.25
N ARG A 17 0.30 5.94 6.34
CA ARG A 17 -1.03 6.51 6.03
C ARG A 17 -1.06 6.84 4.55
N ALA A 18 -2.04 6.28 3.83
CA ALA A 18 -2.43 6.74 2.50
C ALA A 18 -3.17 8.08 2.57
N ASN A 19 -3.36 8.71 1.41
CA ASN A 19 -4.21 9.88 1.18
C ASN A 19 -3.77 11.12 1.99
N ALA A 20 -2.47 11.43 1.97
CA ALA A 20 -1.91 12.62 2.59
C ALA A 20 -2.16 13.90 1.75
N LEU A 21 -2.04 15.08 2.37
CA LEU A 21 -2.22 16.35 1.68
C LEU A 21 -1.26 16.48 0.48
N LEU A 22 -1.80 16.74 -0.71
CA LEU A 22 -1.08 16.83 -2.00
C LEU A 22 -0.44 15.53 -2.49
N GLU A 23 -0.82 14.36 -1.97
CA GLU A 23 -0.29 13.06 -2.39
C GLU A 23 -0.37 12.83 -3.90
N GLU A 24 -1.53 13.16 -4.49
CA GLU A 24 -1.85 13.06 -5.93
C GLU A 24 -0.90 13.86 -6.84
N THR A 25 -0.07 14.76 -6.29
CA THR A 25 0.96 15.46 -7.08
C THR A 25 2.20 14.59 -7.35
N LYS A 26 2.35 13.49 -6.61
CA LYS A 26 3.42 12.50 -6.81
C LYS A 26 2.99 11.51 -7.88
N LYS A 27 3.95 10.97 -8.63
CA LYS A 27 3.68 9.83 -9.52
C LYS A 27 3.26 8.61 -8.70
N GLY A 28 2.22 7.90 -9.16
CA GLY A 28 1.77 6.62 -8.59
C GLY A 28 2.92 5.63 -8.37
N ASN A 29 2.92 4.95 -7.23
CA ASN A 29 3.98 4.02 -6.86
C ASN A 29 3.45 2.80 -6.11
N LEU A 30 3.61 1.61 -6.71
CA LEU A 30 3.08 0.35 -6.17
C LEU A 30 3.53 0.04 -4.74
N GLU A 31 4.84 0.22 -4.48
CA GLU A 31 5.42 -0.07 -3.17
C GLU A 31 4.84 0.87 -2.12
N ARG A 32 4.82 2.18 -2.41
CA ARG A 32 4.31 3.19 -1.48
C ARG A 32 2.82 3.03 -1.22
N GLU A 33 2.00 3.07 -2.26
CA GLU A 33 0.54 3.24 -2.13
C GLU A 33 -0.17 1.94 -1.76
N CYS A 34 0.25 0.80 -2.32
CA CYS A 34 -0.46 -0.47 -2.13
C CYS A 34 0.24 -1.47 -1.19
N ILE A 35 1.57 -1.40 -1.02
CA ILE A 35 2.35 -2.36 -0.18
C ILE A 35 2.62 -1.78 1.22
N GLU A 36 3.22 -0.59 1.27
CA GLU A 36 3.49 0.15 2.51
C GLU A 36 2.21 0.76 3.10
N GLU A 37 1.33 1.24 2.21
CA GLU A 37 0.02 1.85 2.50
C GLU A 37 -1.13 0.95 2.02
N LEU A 38 -2.37 1.40 2.22
CA LEU A 38 -3.57 0.74 1.70
C LEU A 38 -4.10 1.58 0.54
N CYS A 39 -4.22 0.98 -0.64
CA CYS A 39 -4.70 1.68 -1.82
C CYS A 39 -6.13 1.28 -2.21
N ASN A 40 -6.86 2.23 -2.79
CA ASN A 40 -8.13 2.02 -3.47
C ASN A 40 -7.89 1.63 -4.95
N LYS A 41 -8.97 1.33 -5.69
CA LYS A 41 -8.84 0.86 -7.09
C LYS A 41 -8.25 1.93 -8.02
N GLU A 42 -8.53 3.19 -7.76
CA GLU A 42 -8.06 4.31 -8.60
C GLU A 42 -6.56 4.54 -8.40
N GLU A 43 -6.08 4.54 -7.17
CA GLU A 43 -4.63 4.60 -6.86
C GLU A 43 -3.91 3.40 -7.53
N ALA A 44 -4.48 2.19 -7.47
CA ALA A 44 -3.92 1.05 -8.21
C ALA A 44 -3.93 1.27 -9.73
N ARG A 45 -4.95 1.93 -10.30
CA ARG A 45 -5.02 2.29 -11.73
C ARG A 45 -3.95 3.29 -12.12
N GLU A 46 -3.66 4.25 -11.26
CA GLU A 46 -2.61 5.26 -11.48
C GLU A 46 -1.21 4.65 -11.47
N VAL A 47 -0.98 3.62 -10.65
CA VAL A 47 0.29 2.86 -10.63
C VAL A 47 0.57 2.16 -11.96
N PHE A 48 -0.43 1.50 -12.55
CA PHE A 48 -0.25 0.71 -13.79
C PHE A 48 -0.54 1.52 -15.07
N GLU A 49 -1.17 2.69 -14.94
CA GLU A 49 -1.61 3.56 -16.04
C GLU A 49 -2.50 2.85 -17.09
N ASN A 50 -3.11 1.72 -16.73
CA ASN A 50 -3.98 0.95 -17.62
C ASN A 50 -4.99 0.06 -16.87
N ASN A 51 -6.05 -0.36 -17.56
CA ASN A 51 -7.13 -1.16 -16.97
C ASN A 51 -6.80 -2.67 -16.84
N PRO A 52 -6.24 -3.36 -17.85
CA PRO A 52 -6.05 -4.81 -17.76
C PRO A 52 -5.15 -5.24 -16.60
N GLU A 53 -4.04 -4.52 -16.36
CA GLU A 53 -3.12 -4.82 -15.26
C GLU A 53 -3.76 -4.50 -13.91
N THR A 54 -4.53 -3.41 -13.82
CA THR A 54 -5.29 -3.04 -12.61
C THR A 54 -6.34 -4.09 -12.27
N ASP A 55 -7.10 -4.55 -13.25
CA ASP A 55 -8.12 -5.57 -13.08
C ASP A 55 -7.53 -6.94 -12.75
N TYR A 56 -6.28 -7.22 -13.17
CA TYR A 56 -5.55 -8.41 -12.75
C TYR A 56 -5.00 -8.30 -11.31
N PHE A 57 -4.45 -7.14 -10.94
CA PHE A 57 -3.79 -6.93 -9.65
C PHE A 57 -4.79 -6.72 -8.50
N TYR A 58 -5.71 -5.77 -8.64
CA TYR A 58 -6.51 -5.25 -7.54
C TYR A 58 -7.39 -6.31 -6.85
N PRO A 59 -7.98 -7.28 -7.57
CA PRO A 59 -8.77 -8.30 -6.91
C PRO A 59 -7.91 -9.30 -6.10
N LYS A 60 -6.69 -9.59 -6.57
CA LYS A 60 -5.70 -10.39 -5.82
C LYS A 60 -5.21 -9.65 -4.60
N TYR A 61 -4.98 -8.35 -4.73
CA TYR A 61 -4.61 -7.46 -3.62
C TYR A 61 -5.64 -7.50 -2.48
N LEU A 62 -6.93 -7.54 -2.80
CA LEU A 62 -8.02 -7.65 -1.81
C LEU A 62 -8.21 -9.07 -1.25
N GLY A 63 -7.41 -10.06 -1.69
CA GLY A 63 -7.59 -11.47 -1.31
C GLY A 63 -8.92 -12.07 -1.78
N LYS A 64 -9.50 -11.54 -2.87
CA LYS A 64 -10.77 -12.02 -3.44
C LYS A 64 -10.59 -13.18 -4.45
N PHE A 65 -9.37 -13.67 -4.61
CA PHE A 65 -8.94 -14.70 -5.56
C PHE A 65 -7.92 -15.63 -4.92
#